data_AF-A0A376FCS2-F1
#
_entry.id   AF-A0A376FCS2-F1
#
_cell.length_a   1.000
_cell.length_b   1.000
_cell.length_c   1.000
_cell.angle_alpha   90.00
_cell.angle_beta   90.00
_cell.angle_gamma   90.00
#
_symmetry.space_group_name_H-M   'P 1'
#
loop_
_entity.id
_entity.type
_entity.pdbx_description
1 polymer ?
#
loop_
_entity_poly.entity_id
_entity_poly.type
_entity_poly.pdbx_seq_one_letter_code
_entity_poly.pdbx_strand_id
1 'polypeptide(L)' 'MRVVILGSGVVGVTSAWYLSQAGHDVTVIDRESGPALETSAANAGQISPGYAAPWAARAFR' A
#
# COMPACT_ATOMS: atom_id res chain seq x y z
N MET A 1 -15.53 10.63 -1.71
CA MET A 1 -15.50 10.44 -0.23
C MET A 1 -14.13 10.80 0.30
N ARG A 2 -13.98 11.16 1.58
CA ARG A 2 -12.66 11.34 2.23
C ARG A 2 -12.11 10.01 2.71
N VAL A 3 -10.85 9.72 2.40
CA VAL A 3 -10.17 8.47 2.78
C VAL A 3 -8.81 8.80 3.37
N VAL A 4 -8.51 8.19 4.52
CA VAL A 4 -7.17 8.26 5.14
C VAL A 4 -6.50 6.91 4.95
N ILE A 5 -5.27 6.93 4.44
CA ILE A 5 -4.40 5.75 4.31
C ILE A 5 -3.24 5.93 5.28
N LEU A 6 -2.99 4.91 6.09
CA LEU A 6 -1.87 4.86 7.02
C LEU A 6 -0.76 3.99 6.41
N GLY A 7 0.38 4.61 6.13
CA GLY A 7 1.53 4.00 5.48
C GLY A 7 1.64 4.38 4.00
N SER A 8 2.85 4.76 3.62
CA SER A 8 3.27 5.19 2.27
C SER A 8 4.29 4.23 1.65
N GLY A 9 4.23 2.96 2.06
CA GLY A 9 4.83 1.85 1.31
C GLY A 9 4.08 1.56 0.00
N VAL A 10 4.58 0.59 -0.78
CA VAL A 10 4.06 0.29 -2.12
C VAL A 10 2.54 0.03 -2.16
N VAL A 11 1.99 -0.68 -1.16
CA VAL A 11 0.56 -0.95 -1.06
C VAL A 11 -0.25 0.31 -0.75
N GLY A 12 0.23 1.15 0.16
CA GLY A 12 -0.45 2.39 0.54
C GLY A 12 -0.51 3.40 -0.61
N VAL A 13 0.62 3.62 -1.28
CA VAL A 13 0.70 4.57 -2.42
C VAL A 13 -0.12 4.09 -3.61
N THR A 14 -0.09 2.80 -3.95
CA THR A 14 -0.89 2.26 -5.06
C THR A 14 -2.38 2.33 -4.76
N SER A 15 -2.79 2.01 -3.53
CA SER A 15 -4.18 2.17 -3.09
C SER A 15 -4.64 3.63 -3.16
N ALA A 16 -3.79 4.57 -2.70
CA ALA A 16 -4.06 6.00 -2.76
C ALA A 16 -4.27 6.47 -4.20
N TRP A 17 -3.42 6.00 -5.12
CA TRP A 17 -3.52 6.33 -6.54
C TRP A 17 -4.85 5.87 -7.14
N TYR A 18 -5.23 4.60 -6.96
CA TYR A 18 -6.50 4.09 -7.49
C TYR A 18 -7.72 4.80 -6.88
N LEU A 19 -7.69 5.10 -5.58
CA LEU A 19 -8.78 5.83 -4.92
C LEU A 19 -8.86 7.28 -5.38
N SER A 20 -7.73 7.96 -5.58
CA SER A 20 -7.69 9.30 -6.14
C SER A 20 -8.24 9.33 -7.57
N GLN A 21 -7.88 8.35 -8.42
CA GLN A 21 -8.43 8.20 -9.77
C GLN A 21 -9.96 7.97 -9.76
N ALA A 22 -10.49 7.27 -8.75
CA ALA A 22 -11.92 7.07 -8.57
C ALA A 22 -12.66 8.30 -7.99
N GLY A 23 -11.99 9.45 -7.82
CA GLY A 23 -12.60 10.70 -7.37
C GLY A 23 -12.72 10.83 -5.85
N HIS A 24 -11.96 10.04 -5.08
CA HIS A 24 -11.87 10.18 -3.64
C HIS A 24 -10.85 11.26 -3.24
N ASP A 25 -11.14 11.96 -2.14
CA ASP A 25 -10.22 12.89 -1.48
C ASP A 25 -9.36 12.06 -0.52
N VAL A 26 -8.10 11.84 -0.87
CA VAL A 26 -7.22 10.88 -0.19
C VAL A 26 -6.09 11.62 0.53
N THR A 27 -5.95 11.34 1.82
CA THR A 27 -4.77 11.75 2.61
C THR A 27 -3.96 10.52 2.98
N VAL A 28 -2.66 10.54 2.69
CA VAL A 28 -1.72 9.49 3.12
C VAL A 28 -0.90 10.03 4.28
N ILE A 29 -0.82 9.27 5.37
CA ILE A 29 -0.03 9.60 6.56
C ILE A 29 0.99 8.48 6.75
N ASP A 30 2.26 8.84 6.87
CA ASP A 30 3.33 7.93 7.25
C ASP A 30 3.99 8.39 8.55
N ARG A 31 4.57 7.45 9.29
CA ARG A 31 5.36 7.74 10.49
C ARG A 31 6.79 8.14 10.14
N GLU A 32 7.31 7.64 9.02
CA GLU A 32 8.64 7.93 8.55
C GLU A 32 8.67 9.30 7.86
N SER A 33 9.86 9.90 7.77
CA SER A 33 10.05 11.24 7.21
C SER A 33 9.79 11.35 5.70
N GLY A 34 9.62 10.21 5.02
CA GLY A 34 9.37 10.13 3.59
C GLY A 34 8.81 8.77 3.19
N PRO A 35 8.37 8.62 1.92
CA PRO A 35 7.76 7.39 1.46
C PRO A 35 8.76 6.27 1.27
N ALA A 36 8.27 5.04 1.42
CA ALA A 36 9.03 3.83 1.15
C ALA A 36 10.38 3.73 1.88
N LEU A 37 10.47 4.19 3.14
CA LEU A 37 11.70 4.13 3.95
C LEU A 37 11.87 2.83 4.78
N GLU A 38 10.90 1.91 4.72
CA GLU A 38 10.95 0.62 5.43
C GLU A 38 10.94 -0.58 4.45
N THR A 39 10.05 -1.56 4.61
CA THR A 39 9.99 -2.80 3.78
C THR A 39 9.92 -2.54 2.27
N SER A 40 9.36 -1.40 1.86
CA SER A 40 9.32 -1.02 0.45
C SER A 40 10.65 -0.44 -0.07
N ALA A 41 11.54 0.04 0.81
CA ALA A 41 12.85 0.58 0.49
C ALA A 41 13.74 -0.50 -0.10
N ALA A 42 14.35 -0.22 -1.26
CA ALA A 42 15.37 -1.09 -1.87
C ALA A 42 14.98 -2.58 -1.92
N ASN A 43 13.69 -2.89 -2.06
CA ASN A 43 13.25 -4.26 -2.26
C ASN A 43 13.84 -4.77 -3.58
N ALA A 44 14.10 -6.07 -3.69
CA ALA A 44 14.75 -6.66 -4.87
C ALA A 44 13.93 -6.56 -6.17
N GLY A 45 12.71 -6.01 -6.12
CA GLY A 45 11.82 -5.89 -7.26
C GLY A 45 11.31 -7.22 -7.80
N GLN A 46 11.57 -8.33 -7.09
CA GLN A 46 11.13 -9.66 -7.50
C GLN A 46 9.61 -9.76 -7.40
N ILE A 47 8.97 -10.10 -8.52
CA ILE A 47 7.54 -10.37 -8.59
C ILE A 47 7.35 -11.88 -8.50
N SER A 48 6.80 -12.37 -7.39
CA SER A 48 6.49 -13.78 -7.17
C SER A 48 4.97 -14.00 -7.10
N PRO A 49 4.31 -14.34 -8.22
CA PRO A 49 2.85 -14.49 -8.24
C PRO A 49 2.33 -15.69 -7.44
N GLY A 50 3.21 -16.64 -7.05
CA GLY A 50 2.81 -17.88 -6.37
C GLY A 50 2.46 -17.75 -4.88
N TYR A 51 2.73 -16.60 -4.24
CA TYR A 51 2.54 -16.38 -2.79
C TYR A 51 2.12 -14.93 -2.47
N ALA A 52 1.23 -14.33 -3.28
CA ALA A 52 0.84 -12.93 -3.15
C ALA A 52 -0.32 -12.66 -2.17
N ALA A 53 -0.87 -13.69 -1.51
CA ALA A 53 -1.94 -13.50 -0.55
C ALA A 53 -1.41 -12.80 0.73
N PRO A 54 -2.09 -11.76 1.26
CA PRO A 54 -1.72 -11.18 2.55
C PRO A 54 -1.66 -12.23 3.65
N TRP A 55 -0.72 -12.13 4.58
CA TRP A 55 -0.66 -13.03 5.74
C TRP A 55 -1.96 -12.99 6.57
N ALA A 56 -2.60 -11.82 6.62
CA ALA A 56 -3.89 -11.63 7.28
C ALA A 56 -5.11 -11.98 6.39
N ALA A 57 -4.90 -12.59 5.23
CA ALA A 57 -6.00 -13.04 4.38
C ALA A 57 -6.82 -14.09 5.14
N ARG A 58 -8.14 -14.00 5.01
CA ARG A 58 -9.04 -15.02 5.57
C ARG A 58 -8.72 -16.35 4.90
N ALA A 59 -8.49 -17.40 5.68
CA ALA A 59 -8.43 -18.75 5.13
C ALA A 59 -9.72 -18.99 4.35
N PHE A 60 -9.58 -19.27 3.04
CA PHE A 60 -10.72 -19.62 2.20
C PHE A 60 -11.44 -20.80 2.85
N ARG A 61 -12.75 -20.64 3.09
CA ARG A 61 -13.64 -21.76 3.43
C ARG A 61 -13.89 -22.59 2.18
#